data_AF-J3EIS3-F1
#
_entry.id   AF-J3EIS3-F1
#
_cell.length_a   1.000
_cell.length_b   1.000
_cell.length_c   1.000
_cell.angle_alpha   90.00
_cell.angle_beta   90.00
_cell.angle_gamma   90.00
#
_symmetry.space_group_name_H-M   'P 1'
#
loop_
_entity.id
_entity.type
_entity.pdbx_description
1 polymer ?
#
loop_
_entity_poly.entity_id
_entity_poly.type
_entity_poly.pdbx_seq_one_letter_code
_entity_poly.pdbx_strand_id
1 'polypeptide(L)' 'EPHRIARYLESLAATYHTWYGQCRVTPRGDDPVEPGHVARLWLNDAVTQVLRTGLGLLGVSAPERM' A
#
# COMPACT_ATOMS: atom_id res chain seq x y z
N GLU A 1 21.73 2.56 8.76
CA GLU A 1 21.51 1.26 9.44
C GLU A 1 20.14 0.67 9.07
N PRO A 2 20.02 -0.66 8.98
CA PRO A 2 18.81 -1.37 8.53
C PRO A 2 17.53 -1.05 9.31
N HIS A 3 17.67 -0.72 10.61
CA HIS A 3 16.54 -0.38 11.48
C HIS A 3 15.72 0.81 10.96
N ARG A 4 16.34 1.75 10.21
CA ARG A 4 15.63 2.91 9.63
C ARG A 4 14.63 2.49 8.56
N ILE A 5 15.00 1.51 7.75
CA ILE A 5 14.12 0.97 6.70
C ILE A 5 12.91 0.31 7.37
N ALA A 6 13.15 -0.55 8.36
CA ALA A 6 12.06 -1.22 9.09
C ALA A 6 11.07 -0.21 9.71
N ARG A 7 11.56 0.83 10.40
CA ARG A 7 10.72 1.88 10.99
C ARG A 7 9.94 2.69 9.96
N TYR A 8 10.56 2.97 8.81
CA TYR A 8 9.89 3.65 7.72
C TYR A 8 8.75 2.79 7.15
N LEU A 9 8.99 1.50 6.89
CA LEU A 9 7.97 0.60 6.36
C LEU A 9 6.80 0.42 7.33
N GLU A 10 7.08 0.31 8.64
CA GLU A 10 6.06 0.28 9.70
C GLU A 10 5.19 1.54 9.67
N SER A 11 5.82 2.71 9.59
CA SER A 11 5.12 4.00 9.56
C SER A 11 4.31 4.18 8.27
N LEU A 12 4.87 3.79 7.11
CA LEU A 12 4.18 3.80 5.83
C LEU A 12 2.94 2.91 5.84
N ALA A 13 3.07 1.69 6.36
CA ALA A 13 1.96 0.75 6.49
C ALA A 13 0.85 1.31 7.39
N ALA A 14 1.20 1.94 8.51
CA ALA A 14 0.24 2.56 9.41
C ALA A 14 -0.52 3.72 8.72
N THR A 15 0.18 4.64 8.06
CA THR A 15 -0.44 5.75 7.33
C THR A 15 -1.32 5.25 6.18
N TYR A 16 -0.85 4.24 5.44
CA TYR A 16 -1.62 3.62 4.37
C TYR A 16 -2.92 2.99 4.90
N HIS A 17 -2.85 2.27 6.02
CA HIS A 17 -4.01 1.65 6.64
C HIS A 17 -5.06 2.69 7.05
N THR A 18 -4.65 3.80 7.66
CA THR A 18 -5.55 4.91 7.98
C THR A 18 -6.21 5.49 6.72
N TRP A 19 -5.42 5.77 5.68
CA TRP A 19 -5.95 6.29 4.41
C TRP A 19 -6.93 5.32 3.74
N TYR A 20 -6.62 4.02 3.73
CA TYR A 20 -7.47 2.98 3.14
C TYR A 20 -8.82 2.87 3.85
N GLY A 21 -8.86 3.11 5.16
CA GLY A 21 -10.11 3.19 5.93
C GLY A 21 -10.95 4.43 5.63
N GLN A 22 -10.34 5.52 5.17
CA GLN A 22 -11.02 6.79 4.88
C GLN A 22 -11.58 6.87 3.46
N CYS A 23 -10.95 6.18 2.50
CA CYS A 23 -11.30 6.27 1.09
C CYS A 23 -11.37 4.89 0.44
N ARG A 24 -12.49 4.59 -0.22
CA ARG A 24 -12.63 3.33 -0.95
C ARG A 24 -11.88 3.39 -2.28
N VAL A 25 -11.06 2.37 -2.54
CA VAL A 25 -10.32 2.21 -3.81
C VAL A 25 -11.26 1.79 -4.94
N THR A 26 -12.23 0.91 -4.66
CA THR A 26 -13.20 0.39 -5.64
C THR A 26 -14.56 1.08 -5.56
N PRO A 27 -15.35 1.07 -6.65
CA PRO A 27 -16.75 1.50 -6.60
C PRO A 27 -17.61 0.64 -5.65
N ARG A 28 -18.81 1.11 -5.31
CA ARG A 28 -19.78 0.36 -4.51
C ARG A 28 -20.83 -0.28 -5.40
N GLY A 29 -21.07 -1.58 -5.25
CA GLY A 29 -22.10 -2.28 -6.03
C GLY A 29 -21.92 -2.03 -7.52
N ASP A 30 -22.94 -1.45 -8.14
CA ASP A 30 -22.99 -1.14 -9.58
C ASP A 30 -22.57 0.30 -9.91
N ASP A 31 -22.03 1.05 -8.95
CA ASP A 31 -21.51 2.40 -9.20
C ASP A 31 -20.40 2.38 -10.27
N PRO A 32 -20.33 3.39 -11.16
CA PRO A 32 -19.32 3.44 -12.20
C PRO A 32 -17.90 3.67 -11.66
N VAL A 33 -16.90 3.20 -12.39
CA VAL A 33 -15.49 3.51 -12.11
C VAL A 33 -15.19 4.96 -12.48
N GLU A 34 -15.15 5.83 -11.49
CA GLU A 34 -14.67 7.20 -11.64
C GLU A 34 -13.13 7.32 -11.65
N PRO A 35 -12.56 8.42 -12.21
CA PRO A 35 -11.11 8.68 -12.19
C PRO A 35 -10.48 8.63 -10.79
N GLY A 36 -11.24 8.96 -9.74
CA GLY A 36 -10.79 8.85 -8.36
C GLY A 36 -10.44 7.41 -7.95
N HIS A 37 -11.17 6.41 -8.43
CA HIS A 37 -10.85 5.01 -8.17
C HIS A 37 -9.52 4.60 -8.81
N VAL A 38 -9.28 5.05 -10.04
CA VAL A 38 -8.03 4.78 -10.78
C VAL A 38 -6.84 5.41 -10.05
N ALA A 39 -6.96 6.66 -9.61
CA ALA A 39 -5.90 7.33 -8.86
C ALA A 39 -5.59 6.61 -7.54
N ARG A 40 -6.62 6.13 -6.82
CA ARG A 40 -6.45 5.38 -5.57
C ARG A 40 -5.84 3.99 -5.82
N LEU A 41 -6.15 3.35 -6.94
CA LEU A 41 -5.53 2.09 -7.35
C LEU A 41 -4.03 2.29 -7.60
N TRP A 42 -3.63 3.35 -8.31
CA TRP A 42 -2.22 3.66 -8.52
C TRP A 42 -1.48 3.96 -7.21
N LEU A 43 -2.13 4.62 -6.25
CA LEU A 43 -1.55 4.82 -4.93
C LEU A 43 -1.34 3.49 -4.19
N ASN A 44 -2.32 2.58 -4.24
CA ASN A 44 -2.17 1.24 -3.69
C ASN A 44 -0.97 0.51 -4.31
N ASP A 45 -0.86 0.52 -5.64
CA ASP A 45 0.24 -0.16 -6.35
C ASP A 45 1.61 0.42 -5.99
N ALA A 46 1.70 1.76 -5.89
CA ALA A 46 2.92 2.44 -5.48
C ALA A 46 3.34 2.05 -4.05
N VAL A 47 2.40 2.00 -3.11
CA VAL A 47 2.68 1.56 -1.73
C VAL A 47 3.13 0.10 -1.70
N THR A 48 2.46 -0.79 -2.44
CA THR A 48 2.87 -2.19 -2.57
C THR A 48 4.30 -2.32 -3.11
N GLN A 49 4.68 -1.53 -4.11
CA GLN A 49 6.04 -1.54 -4.65
C GLN A 49 7.08 -1.11 -3.60
N VAL A 50 6.80 -0.05 -2.83
CA VAL A 50 7.70 0.42 -1.77
C VAL A 50 7.85 -0.63 -0.67
N LEU A 51 6.74 -1.22 -0.22
CA LEU A 51 6.76 -2.28 0.80
C LEU A 51 7.56 -3.49 0.34
N ARG A 52 7.30 -4.00 -0.87
CA ARG A 52 8.02 -5.16 -1.44
C ARG A 52 9.51 -4.89 -1.57
N THR A 53 9.88 -3.71 -2.06
CA THR A 53 11.29 -3.32 -2.21
C THR A 53 11.97 -3.21 -0.84
N GLY A 54 11.33 -2.55 0.11
CA GLY A 54 11.87 -2.37 1.47
C GLY A 54 12.02 -3.68 2.22
N LEU A 55 11.03 -4.57 2.16
CA LEU A 55 11.12 -5.91 2.77
C LEU A 55 12.24 -6.74 2.14
N GLY A 56 12.41 -6.67 0.81
CA GLY A 56 13.52 -7.30 0.11
C GLY A 56 14.89 -6.81 0.58
N LEU A 57 15.04 -5.50 0.83
CA LEU A 57 16.28 -4.93 1.40
C LEU A 57 16.55 -5.42 2.84
N LEU A 58 15.52 -5.83 3.57
CA LEU A 58 15.64 -6.44 4.90
C LEU A 58 15.85 -7.96 4.85
N GLY A 59 15.90 -8.57 3.67
CA GLY A 59 16.04 -10.02 3.49
C GLY A 59 14.75 -10.81 3.77
N VAL A 60 13.60 -10.14 3.78
CA VAL A 60 12.28 -10.74 4.04
C VAL A 60 11.48 -10.81 2.74
N SER A 61 10.84 -11.95 2.47
CA SER A 61 9.95 -12.08 1.32
C SER A 61 8.63 -11.33 1.55
N ALA A 62 8.10 -10.73 0.49
CA ALA A 62 6.78 -10.12 0.48
C ALA A 62 5.85 -10.98 -0.39
N PRO A 63 5.15 -11.98 0.18
CA PRO A 63 4.32 -12.90 -0.58
C PRO A 63 3.07 -12.20 -1.12
N GLU A 64 2.58 -12.65 -2.28
CA GLU A 64 1.37 -12.11 -2.92
C GLU A 64 0.10 -12.45 -2.12
N ARG A 65 0.15 -13.51 -1.30
CA ARG A 65 -0.93 -13.96 -0.43
C ARG A 65 -0.33 -14.49 0.87
N MET A 66 -0.99 -14.19 1.99
CA MET A 66 -0.70 -14.78 3.32
C MET A 66 -1.40 -16.12 3.48
#